data_AF-A0A843JMV6-F1
#
_entry.id   AF-A0A843JMV6-F1
#
_cell.length_a   1.000
_cell.length_b   1.000
_cell.length_c   1.000
_cell.angle_alpha   90.00
_cell.angle_beta   90.00
_cell.angle_gamma   90.00
#
_symmetry.space_group_name_H-M   'P 1'
#
loop_
_entity.id
_entity.type
_entity.pdbx_description
1 polymer ?
#
loop_
_entity_poly.entity_id
_entity_poly.type
_entity_poly.pdbx_seq_one_letter_code
_entity_poly.pdbx_strand_id
1 'polypeptide(L)'
;ADWYTSCINILGKVLGQEKKAAKHISEVNAIISDIRTYTKAGDTTSTYVAGVTINGSNVWTTTFPTYLPLKLVDGINAYTGTATTPKVDLDAETVGKYKIDRVIIDPSSSDKIKEVSSQLVMNMINGRNTDDNKANDIKLFVTLPIVWDSINYDCVLAGSYYLCYLMHGTLTLEQVKEKINNVFTTYYGENGKNVFNDMSAFFVGKSSANNVELPLLGEVKIKETNGVFTVVSV
;
A
#
# COMPACT_ATOMS: atom_id res chain seq x y z
N ALA A 1 -14.27 -9.97 -10.27
CA ALA A 1 -13.60 -11.17 -10.81
C ALA A 1 -13.74 -11.23 -12.33
N ASP A 2 -14.91 -10.87 -12.86
CA ASP A 2 -15.27 -11.14 -14.26
C ASP A 2 -14.49 -10.34 -15.31
N TRP A 3 -14.14 -9.08 -15.04
CA TRP A 3 -13.38 -8.25 -16.00
C TRP A 3 -11.97 -8.80 -16.25
N TYR A 4 -11.20 -9.07 -15.19
CA TYR A 4 -9.80 -9.53 -15.31
C TYR A 4 -9.71 -10.84 -16.08
N THR A 5 -10.50 -11.82 -15.67
CA THR A 5 -10.60 -13.13 -16.33
C THR A 5 -11.00 -12.98 -17.80
N SER A 6 -11.96 -12.08 -18.11
CA SER A 6 -12.37 -11.83 -19.49
C SER A 6 -11.24 -11.25 -20.35
N CYS A 7 -10.51 -10.25 -19.83
CA CYS A 7 -9.37 -9.67 -20.53
C CYS A 7 -8.27 -10.71 -20.82
N ILE A 8 -7.89 -11.51 -19.82
CA ILE A 8 -6.87 -12.55 -19.99
C ILE A 8 -7.33 -13.63 -20.97
N ASN A 9 -8.60 -14.03 -20.95
CA ASN A 9 -9.15 -14.98 -21.91
C ASN A 9 -9.16 -14.42 -23.34
N ILE A 10 -9.50 -13.14 -23.54
CA ILE A 10 -9.47 -12.50 -24.85
C ILE A 10 -8.03 -12.47 -25.38
N LEU A 11 -7.07 -12.04 -24.55
CA LEU A 11 -5.65 -12.03 -24.93
C LEU A 11 -5.15 -13.44 -25.26
N GLY A 12 -5.54 -14.44 -24.47
CA GLY A 12 -5.23 -15.84 -24.73
C GLY A 12 -5.71 -16.29 -26.11
N LYS A 13 -6.96 -15.97 -26.49
CA LYS A 13 -7.50 -16.31 -27.82
C LYS A 13 -6.79 -15.57 -28.95
N VAL A 14 -6.60 -14.26 -28.82
CA VAL A 14 -5.98 -13.42 -29.87
C VAL A 14 -4.53 -13.83 -30.13
N LEU A 15 -3.81 -14.25 -29.09
CA LEU A 15 -2.39 -14.64 -29.17
C LEU A 15 -2.18 -16.14 -29.44
N GLY A 16 -3.24 -16.97 -29.48
CA GLY A 16 -3.13 -18.44 -29.56
C GLY A 16 -2.46 -19.06 -28.33
N GLN A 17 -2.71 -18.49 -27.14
CA GLN A 17 -2.09 -18.81 -25.86
C GLN A 17 -3.15 -19.18 -24.78
N GLU A 18 -4.27 -19.78 -25.16
CA GLU A 18 -5.40 -20.06 -24.29
C GLU A 18 -5.03 -20.92 -23.07
N LYS A 19 -4.15 -21.91 -23.26
CA LYS A 19 -3.65 -22.75 -22.15
C LYS A 19 -2.85 -21.92 -21.14
N LYS A 20 -2.03 -20.98 -21.61
CA LYS A 20 -1.25 -20.08 -20.76
C LYS A 20 -2.17 -19.10 -20.03
N ALA A 21 -3.18 -18.55 -20.71
CA ALA A 21 -4.19 -17.70 -20.11
C ALA A 21 -4.97 -18.40 -18.99
N ALA A 22 -5.44 -19.64 -19.24
CA ALA A 22 -6.14 -20.45 -18.24
C ALA A 22 -5.27 -20.77 -17.02
N LYS A 23 -4.00 -21.14 -17.24
CA LYS A 23 -3.01 -21.36 -16.18
C LYS A 23 -2.82 -20.10 -15.32
N HIS A 24 -2.62 -18.95 -15.97
CA HIS A 24 -2.43 -17.66 -15.29
C HIS A 24 -3.62 -17.28 -14.41
N ILE A 25 -4.85 -17.41 -14.93
CA ILE A 25 -6.08 -17.16 -14.16
C ILE A 25 -6.15 -18.09 -12.93
N SER A 26 -5.83 -19.37 -13.11
CA SER A 26 -5.80 -20.34 -12.01
C SER A 26 -4.78 -19.97 -10.93
N GLU A 27 -3.58 -19.55 -11.33
CA GLU A 27 -2.51 -19.16 -10.40
C GLU A 27 -2.86 -17.88 -9.63
N VAL A 28 -3.44 -16.87 -10.29
CA VAL A 28 -3.95 -15.66 -9.63
C VAL A 28 -5.06 -15.99 -8.63
N ASN A 29 -6.00 -16.86 -8.98
CA ASN A 29 -7.06 -17.30 -8.06
C ASN A 29 -6.51 -18.09 -6.86
N ALA A 30 -5.45 -18.88 -7.07
CA ALA A 30 -4.77 -19.58 -6.00
C ALA A 30 -4.09 -18.59 -5.03
N ILE A 31 -3.45 -17.54 -5.54
CA ILE A 31 -2.86 -16.46 -4.71
C ILE A 31 -3.93 -15.74 -3.90
N ILE A 32 -5.06 -15.37 -4.52
CA ILE A 32 -6.19 -14.75 -3.81
C ILE A 32 -6.71 -15.65 -2.69
N SER A 33 -6.79 -16.96 -2.96
CA SER A 33 -7.24 -17.94 -1.97
C SER A 33 -6.23 -18.09 -0.83
N ASP A 34 -4.94 -18.13 -1.13
CA ASP A 34 -3.85 -18.20 -0.14
C ASP A 34 -3.85 -16.97 0.78
N ILE A 35 -3.97 -15.75 0.22
CA ILE A 35 -4.10 -14.51 1.01
C ILE A 35 -5.24 -14.62 2.02
N ARG A 36 -6.41 -15.12 1.59
CA ARG A 36 -7.58 -15.27 2.47
C ARG A 36 -7.36 -16.26 3.61
N THR A 37 -6.44 -17.22 3.48
CA THR A 37 -6.10 -18.12 4.60
C THR A 37 -5.35 -17.42 5.73
N TYR A 38 -4.69 -16.29 5.44
CA TYR A 38 -3.99 -15.46 6.41
C TYR A 38 -4.84 -14.30 6.96
N THR A 39 -6.04 -14.10 6.41
CA THR A 39 -7.00 -13.11 6.88
C THR A 39 -7.76 -13.66 8.08
N LYS A 40 -7.72 -12.94 9.20
CA LYS A 40 -8.48 -13.28 10.40
C LYS A 40 -9.62 -12.29 10.59
N ALA A 41 -10.74 -12.76 11.11
CA ALA A 41 -11.82 -11.88 11.55
C ALA A 41 -11.40 -11.13 12.82
N GLY A 42 -11.89 -9.90 12.98
CA GLY A 42 -11.82 -9.15 14.24
C GLY A 42 -10.65 -8.17 14.38
N ASP A 43 -9.87 -7.89 13.32
CA ASP A 43 -8.99 -6.72 13.35
C ASP A 43 -9.85 -5.44 13.33
N THR A 44 -9.70 -4.62 14.37
CA THR A 44 -10.40 -3.34 14.53
C THR A 44 -9.52 -2.13 14.21
N THR A 45 -8.31 -2.37 13.68
CA THR A 45 -7.34 -1.32 13.36
C THR A 45 -7.79 -0.50 12.16
N SER A 46 -8.19 0.74 12.41
CA SER A 46 -8.58 1.68 11.37
C SER A 46 -7.34 2.22 10.64
N THR A 47 -7.25 1.95 9.34
CA THR A 47 -6.07 2.22 8.51
C THR A 47 -6.34 3.32 7.50
N TYR A 48 -5.58 4.41 7.56
CA TYR A 48 -5.57 5.46 6.55
C TYR A 48 -4.47 5.20 5.51
N VAL A 49 -4.79 5.34 4.22
CA VAL A 49 -3.82 5.13 3.13
C VAL A 49 -3.45 6.48 2.53
N ALA A 50 -2.21 6.91 2.70
CA ALA A 50 -1.76 8.26 2.40
C ALA A 50 -0.90 8.33 1.14
N GLY A 51 -1.00 9.44 0.41
CA GLY A 51 -0.05 9.80 -0.65
C GLY A 51 -0.17 8.94 -1.91
N VAL A 52 -1.34 8.32 -2.13
CA VAL A 52 -1.53 7.31 -3.17
C VAL A 52 -1.16 7.81 -4.57
N THR A 53 -0.44 7.00 -5.33
CA THR A 53 -0.08 7.31 -6.72
C THR A 53 -1.33 7.27 -7.60
N ILE A 54 -1.65 8.36 -8.28
CA ILE A 54 -2.64 8.39 -9.36
C ILE A 54 -2.54 9.74 -10.05
N ASN A 55 -2.31 9.74 -11.37
CA ASN A 55 -1.98 10.94 -12.14
C ASN A 55 -0.75 11.70 -11.58
N GLY A 56 0.23 10.96 -11.06
CA GLY A 56 1.42 11.50 -10.39
C GLY A 56 1.50 11.12 -8.91
N SER A 57 2.56 11.59 -8.24
CA SER A 57 2.70 11.55 -6.78
C SER A 57 1.73 12.54 -6.14
N ASN A 58 1.15 12.17 -5.00
CA ASN A 58 0.18 13.00 -4.28
C ASN A 58 0.56 13.22 -2.81
N VAL A 59 -0.03 14.26 -2.22
CA VAL A 59 0.14 14.62 -0.80
C VAL A 59 -0.56 13.64 0.14
N TRP A 60 -0.23 13.68 1.43
CA TRP A 60 -0.80 12.76 2.41
C TRP A 60 -2.30 12.94 2.70
N THR A 61 -2.92 14.01 2.21
CA THR A 61 -4.38 14.16 2.24
C THR A 61 -5.08 13.49 1.06
N THR A 62 -4.34 12.94 0.11
CA THR A 62 -4.89 12.14 -0.99
C THR A 62 -4.90 10.67 -0.61
N THR A 63 -6.08 10.04 -0.73
CA THR A 63 -6.32 8.64 -0.36
C THR A 63 -7.13 7.91 -1.43
N PHE A 64 -7.25 6.58 -1.27
CA PHE A 64 -8.16 5.76 -2.05
C PHE A 64 -9.42 5.45 -1.24
N PRO A 65 -10.64 5.72 -1.79
CA PRO A 65 -11.87 5.39 -1.09
C PRO A 65 -12.04 3.86 -0.95
N THR A 66 -11.53 3.11 -1.93
CA THR A 66 -11.35 1.65 -1.85
C THR A 66 -9.90 1.30 -2.14
N TYR A 67 -9.14 0.96 -1.09
CA TYR A 67 -7.79 0.41 -1.26
C TYR A 67 -7.86 -1.12 -1.39
N LEU A 68 -7.58 -1.64 -2.60
CA LEU A 68 -7.78 -3.06 -2.91
C LEU A 68 -7.03 -4.03 -1.99
N PRO A 69 -5.76 -3.79 -1.60
CA PRO A 69 -5.08 -4.67 -0.65
C PRO A 69 -5.80 -4.76 0.68
N LEU A 70 -6.23 -3.62 1.23
CA LEU A 70 -6.94 -3.54 2.51
C LEU A 70 -8.28 -4.27 2.44
N LYS A 71 -9.02 -4.09 1.33
CA LYS A 71 -10.28 -4.79 1.09
C LYS A 71 -10.10 -6.30 0.98
N LEU A 72 -9.00 -6.78 0.40
CA LEU A 72 -8.76 -8.21 0.22
C LEU A 72 -8.46 -8.93 1.54
N VAL A 73 -7.93 -8.20 2.52
CA VAL A 73 -7.56 -8.74 3.84
C VAL A 73 -8.57 -8.38 4.94
N ASP A 74 -9.79 -7.99 4.55
CA ASP A 74 -10.87 -7.55 5.45
C ASP A 74 -10.44 -6.45 6.44
N GLY A 75 -9.51 -5.59 6.02
CA GLY A 75 -9.04 -4.47 6.83
C GLY A 75 -9.99 -3.27 6.78
N ILE A 76 -9.91 -2.43 7.81
CA ILE A 76 -10.78 -1.26 7.97
C ILE A 76 -10.11 -0.03 7.35
N ASN A 77 -10.77 0.59 6.36
CA ASN A 77 -10.35 1.88 5.81
C ASN A 77 -10.83 3.01 6.73
N ALA A 78 -9.92 3.89 7.15
CA ALA A 78 -10.26 5.07 7.94
C ALA A 78 -11.10 6.09 7.15
N TYR A 79 -10.99 6.08 5.82
CA TYR A 79 -11.88 6.87 4.97
C TYR A 79 -13.30 6.30 5.00
N THR A 80 -14.25 7.09 5.49
CA THR A 80 -15.67 6.71 5.60
C THR A 80 -16.60 7.47 4.64
N GLY A 81 -16.04 8.21 3.68
CA GLY A 81 -16.85 8.95 2.71
C GLY A 81 -17.46 8.05 1.62
N THR A 82 -18.31 8.64 0.78
CA THR A 82 -19.08 7.91 -0.25
C THR A 82 -18.59 8.17 -1.67
N ALA A 83 -17.34 8.64 -1.85
CA ALA A 83 -16.82 8.92 -3.17
C ALA A 83 -16.71 7.65 -4.01
N THR A 84 -17.15 7.73 -5.27
CA THR A 84 -17.06 6.67 -6.27
C THR A 84 -15.87 6.85 -7.21
N THR A 85 -15.13 7.94 -7.06
CA THR A 85 -13.93 8.26 -7.84
C THR A 85 -12.76 7.36 -7.44
N PRO A 86 -11.79 7.13 -8.33
CA PRO A 86 -10.63 6.29 -8.03
C PRO A 86 -9.68 6.93 -7.01
N LYS A 87 -9.81 8.24 -6.74
CA LYS A 87 -9.06 8.98 -5.71
C LYS A 87 -9.96 9.95 -4.96
N VAL A 88 -9.57 10.30 -3.74
CA VAL A 88 -10.17 11.37 -2.96
C VAL A 88 -9.08 12.29 -2.46
N ASP A 89 -9.23 13.59 -2.71
CA ASP A 89 -8.39 14.63 -2.13
C ASP A 89 -9.16 15.24 -0.95
N LEU A 90 -8.54 15.25 0.22
CA LEU A 90 -9.11 15.81 1.45
C LEU A 90 -8.34 17.05 1.88
N ASP A 91 -8.93 17.85 2.75
CA ASP A 91 -8.18 18.78 3.59
C ASP A 91 -7.63 18.05 4.85
N ALA A 92 -6.60 18.61 5.48
CA ALA A 92 -5.95 17.99 6.63
C ALA A 92 -6.86 17.96 7.89
N GLU A 93 -7.80 18.89 8.03
CA GLU A 93 -8.74 18.90 9.15
C GLU A 93 -9.71 17.70 9.05
N THR A 94 -10.18 17.40 7.84
CA THR A 94 -10.99 16.23 7.55
C THR A 94 -10.23 14.94 7.82
N VAL A 95 -8.95 14.85 7.44
CA VAL A 95 -8.10 13.69 7.82
C VAL A 95 -7.99 13.57 9.34
N GLY A 96 -7.81 14.69 10.06
CA GLY A 96 -7.70 14.72 11.52
C GLY A 96 -8.96 14.27 12.27
N LYS A 97 -10.13 14.31 11.63
CA LYS A 97 -11.41 13.84 12.19
C LYS A 97 -11.59 12.32 12.13
N TYR A 98 -10.83 11.63 11.28
CA TYR A 98 -10.94 10.17 11.20
C TYR A 98 -10.30 9.49 12.42
N LYS A 99 -10.89 8.35 12.81
CA LYS A 99 -10.20 7.40 13.68
C LYS A 99 -9.10 6.74 12.86
N ILE A 100 -7.84 7.03 13.20
CA ILE A 100 -6.66 6.49 12.53
C ILE A 100 -5.82 5.81 13.59
N ASP A 101 -5.67 4.50 13.47
CA ASP A 101 -4.80 3.68 14.33
C ASP A 101 -3.49 3.36 13.59
N ARG A 102 -3.51 3.38 12.25
CA ARG A 102 -2.37 3.11 11.38
C ARG A 102 -2.43 3.96 10.12
N VAL A 103 -1.26 4.37 9.61
CA VAL A 103 -1.10 4.94 8.28
C VAL A 103 -0.29 4.00 7.41
N ILE A 104 -0.79 3.72 6.21
CA ILE A 104 -0.06 3.07 5.12
C ILE A 104 0.33 4.14 4.10
N ILE A 105 1.62 4.29 3.85
CA ILE A 105 2.17 5.33 2.99
C ILE A 105 2.52 4.71 1.64
N ASP A 106 1.98 5.29 0.56
CA ASP A 106 2.49 5.03 -0.78
C ASP A 106 3.86 5.74 -0.94
N PRO A 107 4.94 5.00 -1.22
CA PRO A 107 6.30 5.52 -1.27
C PRO A 107 6.53 6.51 -2.42
N SER A 108 5.63 6.55 -3.40
CA SER A 108 5.68 7.53 -4.49
C SER A 108 5.57 8.97 -4.00
N SER A 109 4.97 9.18 -2.81
CA SER A 109 4.71 10.49 -2.20
C SER A 109 5.94 11.16 -1.59
N SER A 110 7.14 10.57 -1.74
CA SER A 110 8.38 11.09 -1.15
C SER A 110 8.66 12.56 -1.52
N ASP A 111 8.35 12.97 -2.74
CA ASP A 111 8.52 14.35 -3.23
C ASP A 111 7.42 15.31 -2.74
N LYS A 112 6.37 14.78 -2.10
CA LYS A 112 5.20 15.51 -1.61
C LYS A 112 5.21 15.74 -0.10
N ILE A 113 6.21 15.20 0.62
CA ILE A 113 6.33 15.29 2.07
C ILE A 113 6.40 16.74 2.56
N LYS A 114 7.09 17.61 1.82
CA LYS A 114 7.30 19.02 2.21
C LYS A 114 6.13 19.94 1.86
N GLU A 115 5.13 19.46 1.13
CA GLU A 115 3.95 20.26 0.79
C GLU A 115 3.07 20.50 2.03
N VAL A 116 2.41 21.66 2.08
CA VAL A 116 1.64 22.13 3.26
C VAL A 116 0.63 21.08 3.74
N SER A 117 -0.12 20.47 2.83
CA SER A 117 -1.12 19.45 3.19
C SER A 117 -0.49 18.22 3.85
N SER A 118 0.68 17.77 3.37
CA SER A 118 1.41 16.67 3.99
C SER A 118 1.99 17.06 5.35
N GLN A 119 2.53 18.27 5.47
CA GLN A 119 3.04 18.81 6.75
C GLN A 119 1.93 18.90 7.81
N LEU A 120 0.72 19.31 7.43
CA LEU A 120 -0.41 19.39 8.36
C LEU A 120 -0.86 18.01 8.87
N VAL A 121 -0.91 17.00 7.98
CA VAL A 121 -1.21 15.62 8.38
C VAL A 121 -0.10 15.07 9.29
N MET A 122 1.16 15.30 8.95
CA MET A 122 2.29 14.88 9.79
C MET A 122 2.30 15.58 11.15
N ASN A 123 1.98 16.86 11.21
CA ASN A 123 1.86 17.59 12.47
C ASN A 123 0.78 16.97 13.37
N MET A 124 -0.39 16.64 12.80
CA MET A 124 -1.47 15.97 13.53
C MET A 124 -1.04 14.61 14.09
N ILE A 125 -0.36 13.80 13.28
CA ILE A 125 0.14 12.49 13.70
C ILE A 125 1.23 12.64 14.77
N ASN A 126 2.19 13.53 14.56
CA ASN A 126 3.28 13.79 15.50
C ASN A 126 2.74 14.27 16.84
N GLY A 127 1.74 15.16 16.85
CA GLY A 127 1.08 15.64 18.06
C GLY A 127 0.44 14.52 18.87
N ARG A 128 -0.18 13.52 18.23
CA ARG A 128 -0.68 12.32 18.92
C ARG A 128 0.46 11.45 19.45
N ASN A 129 1.41 11.10 18.58
CA ASN A 129 2.50 10.18 18.95
C ASN A 129 3.45 10.73 20.03
N THR A 130 3.47 12.05 20.23
CA THR A 130 4.30 12.72 21.24
C THR A 130 3.53 13.12 22.50
N ASP A 131 2.22 12.89 22.56
CA ASP A 131 1.43 13.11 23.77
C ASP A 131 1.67 12.01 24.84
N ASP A 132 1.04 12.15 26.00
CA ASP A 132 1.22 11.21 27.12
C ASP A 132 0.43 9.89 26.94
N ASN A 133 -0.55 9.84 26.04
CA ASN A 133 -1.44 8.71 25.83
C ASN A 133 -0.94 7.74 24.75
N LYS A 134 0.03 6.90 25.10
CA LYS A 134 0.63 5.91 24.17
C LYS A 134 -0.34 4.89 23.58
N ALA A 135 -1.57 4.78 24.11
CA ALA A 135 -2.60 3.93 23.53
C ALA A 135 -3.21 4.52 22.24
N ASN A 136 -2.98 5.80 21.93
CA ASN A 136 -3.46 6.46 20.71
C ASN A 136 -2.38 6.64 19.63
N ASP A 137 -1.15 6.15 19.88
CA ASP A 137 -0.03 6.29 18.95
C ASP A 137 -0.38 5.66 17.60
N ILE A 138 -0.16 6.42 16.54
CA ILE A 138 -0.37 6.01 15.16
C ILE A 138 0.92 5.43 14.62
N LYS A 139 0.87 4.18 14.14
CA LYS A 139 2.01 3.54 13.47
C LYS A 139 1.99 3.83 11.97
N LEU A 140 3.16 4.10 11.39
CA LEU A 140 3.30 4.42 9.96
C LEU A 140 4.11 3.33 9.27
N PHE A 141 3.58 2.78 8.19
CA PHE A 141 4.22 1.75 7.40
C PHE A 141 4.22 2.10 5.92
N VAL A 142 5.26 1.70 5.21
CA VAL A 142 5.39 1.93 3.78
C VAL A 142 5.00 0.67 3.01
N THR A 143 4.15 0.81 2.00
CA THR A 143 3.63 -0.31 1.18
C THR A 143 4.19 -0.28 -0.23
N LEU A 144 3.81 -1.26 -1.07
CA LEU A 144 4.05 -1.22 -2.50
C LEU A 144 3.05 -0.26 -3.19
N PRO A 145 3.49 0.57 -4.15
CA PRO A 145 2.56 1.35 -4.96
C PRO A 145 1.73 0.41 -5.84
N ILE A 146 0.41 0.55 -5.80
CA ILE A 146 -0.51 -0.32 -6.58
C ILE A 146 -0.96 0.33 -7.89
N VAL A 147 -0.54 1.56 -8.16
CA VAL A 147 -0.87 2.29 -9.39
C VAL A 147 0.42 2.84 -10.00
N TRP A 148 0.65 2.50 -11.25
CA TRP A 148 1.71 3.06 -12.08
C TRP A 148 1.29 2.82 -13.53
N ASP A 149 0.65 3.83 -14.14
CA ASP A 149 -0.06 3.70 -15.42
C ASP A 149 -1.22 2.68 -15.38
N SER A 150 -2.20 2.93 -14.49
CA SER A 150 -3.31 2.03 -14.08
C SER A 150 -2.95 1.10 -12.91
N ILE A 151 -3.91 0.25 -12.51
CA ILE A 151 -3.78 -0.67 -11.36
C ILE A 151 -2.86 -1.83 -11.72
N ASN A 152 -1.80 -1.99 -10.92
CA ASN A 152 -0.88 -3.12 -10.93
C ASN A 152 -1.43 -4.21 -10.01
N TYR A 153 -2.15 -5.18 -10.56
CA TYR A 153 -2.82 -6.24 -9.78
C TYR A 153 -1.82 -7.17 -9.04
N ASP A 154 -0.63 -7.37 -9.61
CA ASP A 154 0.50 -8.00 -8.95
C ASP A 154 0.91 -7.24 -7.68
N CYS A 155 1.07 -5.90 -7.74
CA CYS A 155 1.31 -5.08 -6.56
C CYS A 155 0.15 -5.13 -5.56
N VAL A 156 -1.10 -5.24 -6.01
CA VAL A 156 -2.26 -5.43 -5.12
C VAL A 156 -2.13 -6.74 -4.34
N LEU A 157 -1.83 -7.84 -5.01
CA LEU A 157 -1.68 -9.16 -4.38
C LEU A 157 -0.45 -9.20 -3.45
N ALA A 158 0.69 -8.65 -3.90
CA ALA A 158 1.92 -8.54 -3.12
C ALA A 158 1.70 -7.70 -1.85
N GLY A 159 1.10 -6.51 -1.99
CA GLY A 159 0.78 -5.64 -0.86
C GLY A 159 -0.22 -6.25 0.12
N SER A 160 -1.11 -7.14 -0.35
CA SER A 160 -2.07 -7.82 0.52
C SER A 160 -1.38 -8.77 1.52
N TYR A 161 -0.33 -9.50 1.12
CA TYR A 161 0.45 -10.30 2.07
C TYR A 161 1.11 -9.45 3.15
N TYR A 162 1.59 -8.27 2.79
CA TYR A 162 2.15 -7.35 3.77
C TYR A 162 1.08 -6.84 4.74
N LEU A 163 -0.13 -6.55 4.26
CA LEU A 163 -1.23 -6.19 5.15
C LEU A 163 -1.68 -7.37 6.03
N CYS A 164 -1.64 -8.62 5.56
CA CYS A 164 -1.86 -9.78 6.42
C CYS A 164 -0.85 -9.83 7.58
N TYR A 165 0.43 -9.54 7.32
CA TYR A 165 1.44 -9.41 8.35
C TYR A 165 1.10 -8.30 9.36
N LEU A 166 0.82 -7.08 8.87
CA LEU A 166 0.55 -5.93 9.74
C LEU A 166 -0.73 -6.05 10.56
N MET A 167 -1.79 -6.62 9.98
CA MET A 167 -3.14 -6.65 10.57
C MET A 167 -3.39 -7.91 11.38
N HIS A 168 -2.96 -9.06 10.86
CA HIS A 168 -3.37 -10.37 11.39
C HIS A 168 -2.23 -11.12 12.09
N GLY A 169 -0.99 -10.62 11.97
CA GLY A 169 0.21 -11.25 12.52
C GLY A 169 0.38 -12.70 12.08
N THR A 170 -0.15 -13.05 10.91
CA THR A 170 -0.25 -14.44 10.41
C THR A 170 0.97 -14.88 9.62
N LEU A 171 1.83 -13.94 9.27
CA LEU A 171 3.07 -14.15 8.54
C LEU A 171 4.22 -13.50 9.30
N THR A 172 5.43 -13.96 9.04
CA THR A 172 6.66 -13.21 9.32
C THR A 172 7.02 -12.34 8.12
N LEU A 173 7.85 -11.32 8.31
CA LEU A 173 8.30 -10.46 7.20
C LEU A 173 9.05 -11.26 6.11
N GLU A 174 9.82 -12.30 6.48
CA GLU A 174 10.50 -13.15 5.51
C GLU A 174 9.50 -13.97 4.67
N GLN A 175 8.44 -14.51 5.30
CA GLN A 175 7.36 -15.16 4.55
C GLN A 175 6.63 -14.17 3.64
N VAL A 176 6.43 -12.92 4.07
CA VAL A 176 5.85 -11.88 3.20
C VAL A 176 6.72 -11.67 1.96
N LYS A 177 8.04 -11.51 2.12
CA LYS A 177 8.97 -11.32 0.99
C LYS A 177 8.95 -12.52 0.04
N GLU A 178 8.92 -13.75 0.56
CA GLU A 178 8.79 -14.97 -0.24
C GLU A 178 7.50 -14.95 -1.06
N LYS A 179 6.36 -14.63 -0.42
CA LYS A 179 5.06 -14.54 -1.09
C LYS A 179 5.03 -13.45 -2.16
N ILE A 180 5.62 -12.29 -1.91
CA ILE A 180 5.75 -11.20 -2.89
C ILE A 180 6.56 -11.66 -4.12
N ASN A 181 7.70 -12.31 -3.91
CA ASN A 181 8.50 -12.84 -5.01
C ASN A 181 7.74 -13.90 -5.81
N ASN A 182 6.93 -14.74 -5.14
CA ASN A 182 6.06 -15.70 -5.81
C ASN A 182 4.97 -15.01 -6.66
N VAL A 183 4.38 -13.90 -6.19
CA VAL A 183 3.42 -13.11 -6.98
C VAL A 183 4.07 -12.60 -8.26
N PHE A 184 5.23 -11.94 -8.16
CA PHE A 184 5.90 -11.41 -9.35
C PHE A 184 6.38 -12.52 -10.30
N THR A 185 6.87 -13.63 -9.77
CA THR A 185 7.25 -14.80 -10.58
C THR A 185 6.05 -15.43 -11.29
N THR A 186 4.87 -15.40 -10.67
CA THR A 186 3.62 -15.85 -11.30
C THR A 186 3.26 -14.97 -12.51
N TYR A 187 3.39 -13.65 -12.40
CA TYR A 187 3.07 -12.72 -13.49
C TYR A 187 4.12 -12.68 -14.60
N TYR A 188 5.40 -12.76 -14.23
CA TYR A 188 6.52 -12.42 -15.12
C TYR A 188 7.49 -13.58 -15.38
N GLY A 189 7.25 -14.76 -14.79
CA GLY A 189 8.17 -15.90 -14.87
C GLY A 189 9.52 -15.56 -14.24
N GLU A 190 10.60 -15.98 -14.91
CA GLU A 190 11.98 -15.73 -14.47
C GLU A 190 12.30 -14.23 -14.28
N ASN A 191 11.68 -13.36 -15.10
CA ASN A 191 11.85 -11.91 -14.98
C ASN A 191 11.21 -11.35 -13.70
N GLY A 192 10.36 -12.12 -13.01
CA GLY A 192 9.73 -11.73 -11.75
C GLY A 192 10.62 -11.83 -10.52
N LYS A 193 11.72 -12.60 -10.58
CA LYS A 193 12.54 -12.96 -9.41
C LYS A 193 13.17 -11.75 -8.70
N ASN A 194 13.53 -10.72 -9.45
CA ASN A 194 14.20 -9.53 -8.91
C ASN A 194 13.29 -8.31 -8.80
N VAL A 195 12.04 -8.38 -9.27
CA VAL A 195 11.13 -7.22 -9.34
C VAL A 195 10.98 -6.55 -7.98
N PHE A 196 10.79 -7.30 -6.90
CA PHE A 196 10.67 -6.72 -5.57
C PHE A 196 11.95 -6.03 -5.09
N ASN A 197 13.12 -6.63 -5.36
CA ASN A 197 14.40 -6.05 -4.97
C ASN A 197 14.68 -4.76 -5.76
N ASP A 198 14.44 -4.78 -7.06
CA ASP A 198 14.63 -3.62 -7.95
C ASP A 198 13.67 -2.49 -7.56
N MET A 199 12.40 -2.82 -7.27
CA MET A 199 11.41 -1.86 -6.79
C MET A 199 11.82 -1.27 -5.43
N SER A 200 12.30 -2.10 -4.51
CA SER A 200 12.79 -1.65 -3.20
C SER A 200 13.97 -0.69 -3.36
N ALA A 201 14.95 -1.04 -4.19
CA ALA A 201 16.11 -0.19 -4.47
C ALA A 201 15.70 1.14 -5.11
N PHE A 202 14.75 1.11 -6.05
CA PHE A 202 14.21 2.32 -6.67
C PHE A 202 13.58 3.26 -5.63
N PHE A 203 12.73 2.77 -4.73
CA PHE A 203 12.07 3.63 -3.74
C PHE A 203 13.01 4.10 -2.62
N VAL A 204 14.03 3.33 -2.27
CA VAL A 204 15.12 3.81 -1.40
C VAL A 204 15.84 4.98 -2.07
N GLY A 205 16.23 4.84 -3.36
CA GLY A 205 16.88 5.92 -4.10
C GLY A 205 16.01 7.16 -4.25
N LYS A 206 14.74 6.97 -4.64
CA LYS A 206 13.77 8.07 -4.83
C LYS A 206 13.48 8.82 -3.53
N SER A 207 13.27 8.11 -2.42
CA SER A 207 13.00 8.74 -1.13
C SER A 207 14.22 9.49 -0.60
N SER A 208 15.42 8.90 -0.71
CA SER A 208 16.68 9.53 -0.33
C SER A 208 16.94 10.84 -1.08
N ALA A 209 16.65 10.89 -2.38
CA ALA A 209 16.77 12.11 -3.18
C ALA A 209 15.87 13.26 -2.67
N ASN A 210 14.80 12.93 -1.93
CA ASN A 210 13.88 13.89 -1.32
C ASN A 210 14.20 14.18 0.16
N ASN A 211 15.27 13.60 0.72
CA ASN A 211 15.67 13.70 2.13
C ASN A 211 14.64 13.10 3.11
N VAL A 212 14.03 11.99 2.70
CA VAL A 212 13.06 11.21 3.50
C VAL A 212 13.40 9.73 3.37
N GLU A 213 12.97 8.90 4.31
CA GLU A 213 13.15 7.45 4.23
C GLU A 213 11.78 6.77 4.11
N LEU A 214 11.53 6.16 2.95
CA LEU A 214 10.32 5.37 2.70
C LEU A 214 10.68 3.98 2.14
N PRO A 215 11.37 3.13 2.92
CA PRO A 215 11.72 1.78 2.49
C PRO A 215 10.47 0.91 2.39
N LEU A 216 10.31 0.17 1.28
CA LEU A 216 9.17 -0.75 1.13
C LEU A 216 9.12 -1.75 2.28
N LEU A 217 7.91 -2.01 2.78
CA LEU A 217 7.64 -2.91 3.92
C LEU A 217 8.28 -2.46 5.24
N GLY A 218 8.77 -1.23 5.31
CA GLY A 218 9.36 -0.66 6.52
C GLY A 218 8.34 0.03 7.41
N GLU A 219 8.63 0.02 8.71
CA GLU A 219 8.04 0.96 9.68
C GLU A 219 8.84 2.26 9.66
N VAL A 220 8.13 3.38 9.71
CA VAL A 220 8.72 4.72 9.72
C VAL A 220 8.09 5.54 10.84
N LYS A 221 8.77 6.62 11.22
CA LYS A 221 8.28 7.61 12.19
C LYS A 221 8.46 9.01 11.66
N ILE A 222 7.63 9.91 12.16
CA ILE A 222 7.78 11.34 11.88
C ILE A 222 8.90 11.90 12.74
N LYS A 223 9.75 12.72 12.13
CA LYS A 223 10.78 13.50 12.81
C LYS A 223 10.53 14.96 12.53
N GLU A 224 10.42 15.76 13.58
CA GLU A 224 10.38 17.21 13.47
C GLU A 224 11.80 17.79 13.55
N THR A 225 12.11 18.79 12.73
CA THR A 225 13.32 19.59 12.84
C THR A 225 12.99 21.04 12.48
N ASN A 226 13.09 21.94 13.46
CA ASN A 226 12.78 23.37 13.30
C ASN A 226 11.37 23.63 12.73
N GLY A 227 10.35 22.94 13.22
CA GLY A 227 8.97 23.10 12.76
C GLY A 227 8.66 22.46 11.40
N VAL A 228 9.60 21.71 10.81
CA VAL A 228 9.40 20.95 9.57
C VAL A 228 9.40 19.47 9.88
N PHE A 229 8.37 18.76 9.41
CA PHE A 229 8.23 17.32 9.57
C PHE A 229 8.84 16.57 8.39
N THR A 230 9.56 15.51 8.70
CA THR A 230 10.09 14.53 7.75
C THR A 230 9.77 13.11 8.22
N VAL A 231 10.09 12.12 7.40
CA VAL A 231 9.89 10.70 7.70
C VAL A 231 11.24 9.99 7.72
N VAL A 232 11.49 9.22 8.77
CA VAL A 232 12.70 8.43 8.98
C VAL A 232 12.32 7.00 9.33
N SER A 233 13.15 6.03 8.96
CA SER A 233 12.96 4.63 9.34
C SER A 233 13.07 4.47 10.86
N VAL A 234 12.36 3.50 11.41
CA VAL A 234 12.42 3.17 12.85
C VAL A 234 13.69 2.42 13.19
#